data_AF-A0A242MHK0-F1
#
_entry.id   AF-A0A242MHK0-F1
#
_cell.length_a   1.000
_cell.length_b   1.000
_cell.length_c   1.000
_cell.angle_alpha   90.00
_cell.angle_beta   90.00
_cell.angle_gamma   90.00
#
_symmetry.space_group_name_H-M   'P 1'
#
loop_
_entity.id
_entity.type
_entity.pdbx_description
1 polymer ?
#
loop_
_entity_poly.entity_id
_entity_poly.type
_entity_poly.pdbx_seq_one_letter_code
_entity_poly.pdbx_strand_id
1 'polypeptide(L)' 'MPNISNLYVYPIKSCAGVALNRARLQLSGLEYDRSWMVTDTSGQ' A
#
# COMPACT_ATOMS: atom_id res chain seq x y z
N MET A 1 25.39 4.59 6.44
CA MET A 1 24.29 5.27 5.72
C MET A 1 23.06 4.39 5.81
N PRO A 2 21.87 4.91 6.13
CA PRO A 2 20.67 4.10 6.15
C PRO A 2 20.33 3.62 4.72
N ASN A 3 19.85 2.39 4.61
CA ASN A 3 19.29 1.83 3.39
C ASN A 3 17.87 1.32 3.67
N ILE A 4 17.06 1.19 2.62
CA ILE A 4 15.75 0.55 2.73
C ILE A 4 15.99 -0.96 2.57
N SER A 5 15.66 -1.73 3.60
CA SER A 5 15.81 -3.19 3.58
C SER A 5 14.71 -3.88 2.81
N ASN A 6 13.47 -3.38 2.89
CA ASN A 6 12.32 -3.90 2.15
C ASN A 6 11.35 -2.78 1.81
N LEU A 7 10.58 -2.98 0.74
CA LEU A 7 9.54 -2.06 0.29
C LEU A 7 8.27 -2.85 0.00
N TYR A 8 7.15 -2.39 0.53
CA TYR A 8 5.84 -3.03 0.36
C TYR A 8 4.78 -1.97 0.09
N VAL A 9 3.76 -2.37 -0.67
CA VAL A 9 2.47 -1.67 -0.74
C VAL A 9 1.37 -2.59 -0.23
N TYR A 10 0.31 -2.01 0.33
CA TYR A 10 -0.87 -2.73 0.80
C TYR A 10 -2.07 -2.23 0.01
N PRO A 11 -2.32 -2.75 -1.20
CA PRO A 11 -3.32 -2.19 -2.10
C PRO A 11 -4.71 -2.13 -1.46
N ILE A 12 -5.11 -3.24 -0.83
CA ILE A 12 -6.37 -3.36 -0.11
C ILE A 12 -6.09 -3.18 1.38
N LYS A 13 -6.84 -2.28 2.02
CA LYS A 13 -6.78 -2.05 3.46
C LYS A 13 -6.92 -3.37 4.22
N SER A 14 -6.02 -3.59 5.18
CA SER A 14 -5.99 -4.76 6.08
C SER A 14 -5.65 -6.12 5.41
N CYS A 15 -5.26 -6.14 4.13
CA CYS A 15 -4.78 -7.36 3.45
C CYS A 15 -3.24 -7.48 3.45
N ALA A 16 -2.73 -8.62 2.98
CA ALA A 16 -1.30 -8.87 2.86
C ALA A 16 -0.61 -7.85 1.92
N GLY A 17 0.64 -7.50 2.25
CA GLY A 17 1.44 -6.59 1.45
C GLY A 17 2.05 -7.26 0.22
N VAL A 18 2.31 -6.45 -0.81
CA VAL A 18 3.00 -6.85 -2.03
C VAL A 18 4.42 -6.29 -1.98
N ALA A 19 5.42 -7.18 -2.05
CA ALA A 19 6.83 -6.78 -2.08
C ALA A 19 7.18 -6.08 -3.40
N LEU A 20 7.93 -4.99 -3.31
CA LEU A 20 8.38 -4.20 -4.47
C LEU A 20 9.88 -3.95 -4.42
N ASN A 21 10.49 -3.81 -5.60
CA ASN A 21 11.87 -3.32 -5.75
C ASN A 21 11.92 -1.79 -5.90
N ARG A 22 10.81 -1.17 -6.32
CA ARG A 22 10.68 0.27 -6.52
C ARG A 22 9.21 0.68 -6.37
N ALA A 23 8.98 1.88 -5.85
CA ALA A 23 7.65 2.50 -5.83
C ALA A 23 7.77 3.98 -6.21
N ARG A 24 6.67 4.55 -6.70
CA ARG A 24 6.53 5.99 -6.89
C ARG A 24 5.97 6.61 -5.61
N LEU A 25 6.62 7.64 -5.09
CA LEU A 25 6.09 8.43 -3.98
C LEU A 25 5.14 9.51 -4.51
N GLN A 26 3.98 9.61 -3.91
CA GLN A 26 2.96 10.64 -4.13
C GLN A 26 2.70 11.40 -2.83
N LEU A 27 1.94 12.49 -2.90
CA LEU A 27 1.55 13.26 -1.70
C LEU A 27 0.76 12.41 -0.69
N SER A 28 -0.04 11.45 -1.18
CA SER A 28 -0.86 10.55 -0.36
C SER A 28 -0.12 9.29 0.12
N GLY A 29 1.14 9.08 -0.26
CA GLY A 29 1.90 7.88 0.07
C GLY A 29 2.50 7.19 -1.16
N LEU A 30 2.88 5.92 -1.02
CA LEU A 30 3.33 5.13 -2.16
C LEU A 30 2.17 4.90 -3.12
N GLU A 31 2.45 4.92 -4.43
CA GLU A 31 1.46 4.61 -5.46
C GLU A 31 0.77 3.27 -5.16
N TYR A 32 -0.56 3.26 -5.24
CA TYR A 32 -1.48 2.16 -4.92
C TYR A 32 -1.63 1.78 -3.44
N ASP A 33 -0.90 2.39 -2.52
CA ASP A 33 -0.97 2.01 -1.11
C ASP A 33 -2.32 2.42 -0.48
N ARG A 34 -3.04 1.42 0.07
CA ARG A 34 -4.40 1.53 0.64
C ARG A 34 -5.42 2.23 -0.28
N SER A 35 -5.27 2.06 -1.58
CA SER A 35 -6.19 2.66 -2.55
C SER A 35 -7.54 1.93 -2.66
N TRP A 36 -7.65 0.74 -2.06
CA TRP A 36 -8.89 -0.02 -2.01
C TRP A 36 -9.25 -0.43 -0.58
N MET A 37 -10.55 -0.58 -0.34
CA MET A 37 -11.11 -1.14 0.87
C MET A 37 -12.27 -2.03 0.47
N VAL A 38 -12.34 -3.22 1.05
CA VAL A 38 -13.52 -4.08 0.93
C VAL A 38 -14.52 -3.57 1.95
N THR A 39 -15.75 -3.35 1.51
CA THR A 39 -16.86 -2.98 2.38
C THR A 39 -18.03 -3.94 2.19
N ASP A 40 -18.88 -4.03 3.19
CA ASP A 40 -20.21 -4.58 3.02
C ASP A 40 -21.11 -3.66 2.17
N THR A 41 -22.36 -4.06 1.97
CA THR A 41 -23.35 -3.28 1.19
C THR A 41 -23.76 -1.97 1.86
N SER A 42 -23.45 -1.79 3.14
CA SER A 42 -23.68 -0.56 3.92
C SER A 42 -22.48 0.39 3.85
N GLY A 43 -21.38 -0.02 3.21
CA GLY A 43 -20.16 0.78 3.10
C GLY A 43 -19.20 0.66 4.29
N GLN A 44 -19.42 -0.34 5.16
CA GLN A 44 -18.57 -0.61 6.33
C GLN A 44 -17.45 -1.59 6.02
#